data_AF-A0A3M7TWD8-F1
#
_entry.id   AF-A0A3M7TWD8-F1
#
_cell.length_a   1.000
_cell.length_b   1.000
_cell.length_c   1.000
_cell.angle_alpha   90.00
_cell.angle_beta   90.00
_cell.angle_gamma   90.00
#
_symmetry.space_group_name_H-M   'P 1'
#
loop_
_entity.id
_entity.type
_entity.pdbx_description
1 polymer ?
#
loop_
_entity_poly.entity_id
_entity_poly.type
_entity_poly.pdbx_seq_one_letter_code
_entity_poly.pdbx_strand_id
1 'polypeptide(L)'
;MKWDRLYDEVEQVNVRFVGVATEYHRYDFAIMYTNMFFGKALVTCMQTGRSTLLCLDDTQEAEAIQKAFHIKQLDEAEQIGAFLQGELPPVTIVEQY
;
A
#
# COMPACT_ATOMS: atom_id res chain seq x y z
N MET A 1 -1.61 21.25 28.16
CA MET A 1 -2.05 20.97 26.78
C MET A 1 -3.16 19.93 26.87
N LYS A 2 -4.37 20.25 26.40
CA LYS A 2 -5.53 19.37 26.48
C LYS A 2 -5.64 18.65 25.13
N TRP A 3 -5.74 17.33 25.15
CA TRP A 3 -5.91 16.50 23.96
C TRP A 3 -7.27 15.82 24.06
N ASP A 4 -8.06 15.91 23.01
CA ASP A 4 -9.35 15.23 22.93
C ASP A 4 -9.16 13.93 22.13
N ARG A 5 -9.57 12.79 22.73
CA ARG A 5 -9.55 11.48 22.07
C ARG A 5 -10.77 11.39 21.15
N LEU A 6 -10.53 11.24 19.85
CA LEU A 6 -11.58 11.20 18.84
C LEU A 6 -12.19 9.81 18.65
N TYR A 7 -11.34 8.78 18.51
CA TYR A 7 -11.75 7.38 18.36
C TYR A 7 -10.63 6.44 18.81
N ASP A 8 -10.98 5.19 19.08
CA ASP A 8 -10.04 4.09 19.29
C ASP A 8 -10.73 2.80 18.81
N GLU A 9 -10.33 2.35 17.63
CA GLU A 9 -10.91 1.18 16.97
C GLU A 9 -9.84 0.10 16.85
N VAL A 10 -10.21 -1.13 17.19
CA VAL A 10 -9.34 -2.31 17.11
C VAL A 10 -9.96 -3.31 16.15
N GLU A 11 -9.23 -3.65 15.10
CA GLU A 11 -9.64 -4.63 14.10
C GLU A 11 -8.59 -5.74 14.01
N GLN A 12 -9.05 -7.00 13.95
CA GLN A 12 -8.20 -8.12 13.58
C GLN A 12 -8.11 -8.20 12.07
N VAL A 13 -6.91 -7.98 11.53
CA VAL A 13 -6.68 -7.92 10.08
C VAL A 13 -5.59 -8.89 9.65
N ASN A 14 -5.72 -9.40 8.43
CA ASN A 14 -4.66 -10.17 7.80
C ASN A 14 -3.64 -9.22 7.17
N VAL A 15 -2.36 -9.53 7.38
CA VAL A 15 -1.24 -8.81 6.76
C VAL A 15 -0.47 -9.78 5.88
N ARG A 16 -0.21 -9.37 4.63
CA ARG A 16 0.66 -10.11 3.71
C ARG A 16 2.00 -9.42 3.64
N PHE A 17 3.08 -10.19 3.73
CA PHE A 17 4.44 -9.71 3.52
C PHE A 17 4.94 -10.28 2.19
N VAL A 18 5.26 -9.40 1.26
CA VAL A 18 5.68 -9.77 -0.09
C VAL A 18 6.98 -9.07 -0.45
N GLY A 19 7.84 -9.75 -1.21
CA GLY A 19 9.14 -9.22 -1.61
C GLY A 19 9.32 -9.32 -3.12
N VAL A 20 9.90 -8.29 -3.71
CA VAL A 20 10.21 -8.20 -5.14
C VAL A 20 11.61 -7.63 -5.33
N ALA A 21 12.35 -8.22 -6.26
CA ALA A 21 13.65 -7.74 -6.69
C ALA A 21 13.52 -7.17 -8.10
N THR A 22 14.01 -5.94 -8.28
CA THR A 22 14.27 -5.33 -9.58
C THR A 22 15.70 -5.65 -10.00
N GLU A 23 16.17 -5.08 -11.10
CA GLU A 23 17.58 -5.17 -11.51
C GLU A 23 18.54 -4.57 -10.47
N TYR A 24 18.13 -3.53 -9.74
CA TYR A 24 19.03 -2.75 -8.88
C TYR A 24 18.69 -2.81 -7.39
N HIS A 25 17.43 -3.03 -7.03
CA HIS A 25 16.98 -2.96 -5.64
C HIS A 25 16.03 -4.09 -5.27
N ARG A 26 15.93 -4.33 -3.96
CA ARG A 26 14.90 -5.18 -3.36
C ARG A 26 13.92 -4.33 -2.60
N TYR A 27 12.64 -4.63 -2.76
CA TYR A 27 11.53 -4.03 -2.05
C TYR A 27 10.75 -5.11 -1.30
N ASP A 28 10.40 -4.83 -0.05
CA ASP A 28 9.57 -5.68 0.78
C ASP A 28 8.38 -4.84 1.27
N PHE A 29 7.18 -5.34 1.02
CA PHE A 29 5.94 -4.65 1.34
C PHE A 29 5.15 -5.42 2.40
N ALA A 30 4.61 -4.68 3.36
CA ALA A 30 3.51 -5.14 4.18
C ALA A 30 2.20 -4.59 3.60
N ILE A 31 1.27 -5.49 3.28
CA ILE A 31 -0.04 -5.16 2.71
C ILE A 31 -1.12 -5.56 3.70
N MET A 32 -1.84 -4.57 4.21
CA MET A 32 -2.88 -4.73 5.21
C MET A 32 -4.24 -4.37 4.62
N TYR A 33 -5.22 -5.26 4.83
CA TYR A 33 -6.62 -5.04 4.45
C TYR A 33 -7.45 -4.81 5.70
N THR A 34 -8.17 -3.70 5.71
CA THR A 34 -9.01 -3.25 6.82
C THR A 34 -10.26 -2.59 6.24
N ASN A 35 -11.36 -2.65 6.99
CA ASN A 35 -12.59 -1.96 6.62
C ASN A 35 -12.52 -0.44 6.83
N MET A 36 -11.44 0.06 7.44
CA MET A 36 -11.24 1.48 7.73
C MET A 36 -10.88 2.33 6.49
N PHE A 37 -10.46 1.71 5.38
CA PHE A 37 -9.91 2.40 4.21
C PHE A 37 -10.73 2.23 2.93
N PHE A 38 -12.05 2.02 3.05
CA PHE A 38 -12.99 2.03 1.92
C PHE A 38 -12.58 1.13 0.75
N GLY A 39 -12.11 -0.08 1.07
CA GLY A 39 -11.67 -1.07 0.07
C GLY A 39 -10.25 -0.86 -0.47
N LYS A 40 -9.52 0.18 -0.02
CA LYS A 40 -8.08 0.32 -0.30
C LYS A 40 -7.24 -0.45 0.72
N ALA A 41 -6.12 -0.99 0.27
CA ALA A 41 -5.12 -1.61 1.14
C ALA A 41 -4.17 -0.56 1.70
N LEU A 42 -3.75 -0.71 2.96
CA LEU A 42 -2.60 0.01 3.48
C LEU A 42 -1.34 -0.75 3.08
N VAL A 43 -0.55 -0.16 2.18
CA VAL A 43 0.70 -0.74 1.68
C VAL A 43 1.87 0.03 2.28
N THR A 44 2.78 -0.68 2.94
CA THR A 44 3.99 -0.11 3.56
C THR A 44 5.24 -0.72 2.95
N CYS A 45 6.11 0.12 2.37
CA CYS A 45 7.45 -0.28 1.97
C CYS A 45 8.36 -0.31 3.21
N MET A 46 8.87 -1.50 3.57
CA MET A 46 9.65 -1.68 4.78
C MET A 46 11.05 -1.08 4.69
N GLN A 47 11.60 -0.94 3.48
CA GLN A 47 12.89 -0.30 3.22
C GLN A 47 12.86 1.20 3.44
N THR A 48 11.78 1.84 3.00
CA THR A 48 11.67 3.31 3.05
C THR A 48 10.82 3.80 4.21
N GLY A 49 10.14 2.87 4.91
CA GLY A 49 9.19 3.19 5.98
C GLY A 49 7.94 3.93 5.50
N ARG A 50 7.76 4.06 4.18
CA ARG A 50 6.66 4.83 3.59
C ARG A 50 5.43 3.95 3.41
N SER A 51 4.28 4.48 3.81
CA SER A 51 2.99 3.84 3.65
C SER A 51 2.04 4.70 2.82
N THR A 52 1.18 4.06 2.03
CA THR A 52 0.09 4.72 1.31
C THR A 52 -1.11 3.78 1.18
N LEU A 53 -2.28 4.35 0.92
CA LEU A 53 -3.48 3.58 0.57
C LEU A 53 -3.48 3.32 -0.94
N LEU A 54 -3.66 2.06 -1.35
CA LEU A 54 -3.73 1.67 -2.77
C LEU A 54 -4.93 0.78 -3.06
N CYS A 55 -5.56 1.01 -4.21
CA CYS A 55 -6.32 0.02 -4.95
C CYS A 55 -5.59 -0.39 -6.25
N LEU A 56 -6.17 -1.35 -6.97
CA LEU A 56 -5.68 -1.82 -8.27
C LEU A 56 -5.50 -0.71 -9.33
N ASP A 57 -6.32 0.33 -9.28
CA ASP A 57 -6.21 1.45 -10.24
C ASP A 57 -5.06 2.39 -9.87
N ASP A 58 -4.80 2.57 -8.57
CA ASP A 58 -3.71 3.43 -8.09
C ASP A 58 -2.32 2.89 -8.47
N THR A 59 -2.20 1.59 -8.79
CA THR A 59 -0.91 0.98 -9.18
C THR A 59 -0.49 1.22 -10.62
N GLN A 60 -1.36 1.83 -11.44
CA GLN A 60 -1.11 2.06 -12.86
C GLN A 60 -0.28 3.33 -13.13
N GLU A 61 -0.24 4.26 -12.18
CA GLU A 61 0.52 5.51 -12.30
C GLU A 61 1.90 5.38 -11.64
N ALA A 62 2.93 5.08 -12.44
CA ALA A 62 4.28 4.83 -11.94
C ALA A 62 4.87 6.02 -11.16
N GLU A 63 4.60 7.26 -11.59
CA GLU A 63 5.04 8.46 -10.89
C GLU A 63 4.43 8.56 -9.47
N ALA A 64 3.17 8.14 -9.31
CA ALA A 64 2.52 8.09 -8.01
C ALA A 64 3.15 7.01 -7.12
N ILE A 65 3.42 5.82 -7.65
CA ILE A 65 4.12 4.74 -6.93
C ILE A 65 5.53 5.18 -6.53
N GLN A 66 6.25 5.85 -7.43
CA GLN A 66 7.57 6.39 -7.18
C GLN A 66 7.54 7.37 -6.01
N LYS A 67 6.63 8.34 -6.05
CA LYS A 67 6.47 9.36 -5.00
C LYS A 67 6.00 8.74 -3.69
N ALA A 68 5.08 7.79 -3.74
CA ALA A 68 4.50 7.14 -2.56
C ALA A 68 5.55 6.36 -1.77
N PHE A 69 6.45 5.64 -2.46
CA PHE A 69 7.44 4.79 -1.82
C PHE A 69 8.87 5.31 -1.85
N HIS A 70 9.11 6.51 -2.40
CA HIS A 70 10.46 7.08 -2.60
C HIS A 70 11.37 6.15 -3.43
N ILE A 71 10.83 5.61 -4.51
CA ILE A 71 11.63 4.83 -5.47
C ILE A 71 12.49 5.81 -6.28
N LYS A 72 13.75 5.47 -6.51
CA LYS A 72 14.70 6.39 -7.16
C LYS A 72 14.50 6.45 -8.68
N GLN A 73 14.20 5.33 -9.30
CA GLN A 73 14.13 5.19 -10.75
C GLN A 73 12.68 4.93 -11.18
N LEU A 74 12.26 5.51 -12.31
CA LEU A 74 10.87 5.45 -12.75
C LEU A 74 10.51 4.05 -13.29
N ASP A 75 11.45 3.40 -13.98
CA ASP A 75 11.34 2.02 -14.46
C ASP A 75 11.16 1.02 -13.32
N GLU A 76 11.87 1.20 -12.20
CA GLU A 76 11.63 0.41 -10.99
C GLU A 76 10.23 0.67 -10.45
N ALA A 77 9.75 1.91 -10.45
CA ALA A 77 8.41 2.24 -10.00
C ALA A 77 7.31 1.60 -10.89
N GLU A 78 7.53 1.51 -12.21
CA GLU A 78 6.66 0.77 -13.13
C GLU A 78 6.62 -0.73 -12.78
N GLN A 79 7.78 -1.36 -12.55
CA GLN A 79 7.86 -2.77 -12.16
C GLN A 79 7.17 -3.03 -10.82
N ILE A 80 7.35 -2.14 -9.84
CA ILE A 80 6.70 -2.21 -8.53
C ILE A 80 5.19 -2.00 -8.66
N GLY A 81 4.74 -1.07 -9.49
CA GLY A 81 3.31 -0.87 -9.78
C GLY A 81 2.67 -2.13 -10.35
N ALA A 82 3.28 -2.71 -11.39
CA ALA A 82 2.82 -3.96 -12.00
C ALA A 82 2.81 -5.15 -11.02
N PHE A 83 3.85 -5.25 -10.17
CA PHE A 83 3.91 -6.26 -9.12
C PHE A 83 2.76 -6.09 -8.12
N LEU A 84 2.60 -4.88 -7.55
CA LEU A 84 1.54 -4.60 -6.59
C LEU A 84 0.14 -4.81 -7.18
N GLN A 85 -0.04 -4.55 -8.48
CA GLN A 85 -1.30 -4.83 -9.16
C GLN A 85 -1.73 -6.30 -9.05
N GLY A 86 -0.78 -7.24 -9.12
CA GLY A 86 -1.04 -8.68 -8.94
C GLY A 86 -1.22 -9.10 -7.48
N GLU A 87 -0.75 -8.28 -6.54
CA GLU A 87 -0.83 -8.56 -5.10
C GLU A 87 -2.06 -7.94 -4.43
N LEU A 88 -2.63 -6.88 -5.02
CA LEU A 88 -3.82 -6.23 -4.50
C LEU A 88 -5.09 -6.97 -4.98
N PRO A 89 -6.05 -7.27 -4.08
CA PRO A 89 -7.33 -7.81 -4.45
C PRO A 89 -8.13 -6.76 -5.23
N PRO A 90 -9.03 -7.19 -6.11
CA PRO A 90 -10.00 -6.30 -6.72
C PRO A 90 -10.77 -5.55 -5.64
N VAL A 91 -11.00 -4.25 -5.86
CA VAL A 91 -11.75 -3.40 -4.94
C VAL A 91 -13.11 -4.04 -4.72
N THR A 92 -13.34 -4.55 -3.52
CA THR A 92 -14.66 -4.97 -3.11
C THR A 92 -15.28 -3.74 -2.45
N ILE A 93 -16.28 -3.13 -3.09
CA ILE A 93 -17.03 -2.05 -2.47
C ILE A 93 -17.77 -2.69 -1.29
N VAL A 94 -17.30 -2.41 -0.08
CA VAL A 94 -18.02 -2.79 1.14
C VAL A 94 -18.82 -1.57 1.55
N GLU A 95 -20.16 -1.68 1.57
CA GLU A 95 -21.01 -0.65 2.15
C GLU A 95 -20.65 -0.49 3.64
N GLN A 96 -20.29 0.72 4.07
CA GLN A 96 -20.23 1.06 5.48
C GLN A 96 -21.65 1.37 5.95
N TYR A 97 -22.12 0.62 6.95
CA TYR A 97 -23.42 0.82 7.62
C TYR A 97 -23.50 2.16 8.36
#